data_AF-A0A822AYZ5-F1
#
_entry.id   AF-A0A822AYZ5-F1
#
_cell.length_a   1.000
_cell.length_b   1.000
_cell.length_c   1.000
_cell.angle_alpha   90.00
_cell.angle_beta   90.00
_cell.angle_gamma   90.00
#
_symmetry.space_group_name_H-M   'P 1'
#
loop_
_entity.id
_entity.type
_entity.pdbx_description
1 polymer ?
#
loop_
_entity_poly.entity_id
_entity_poly.type
_entity_poly.pdbx_seq_one_letter_code
_entity_poly.pdbx_strand_id
1 'polypeptide(L)'
;MGLSLLQKPSHGNDIFGCYQTLWEVTMNSEIALSTRMLENGFGIDSLQTKYQGIDFSRPENQNCNEGKNPYYDRTVDGLTLDPYEVVFVKFNYKEYREAADRATVYQNWVL
;
A
#
# COMPACT_ATOMS: atom_id res chain seq x y z
N MET A 1 18.44 -9.00 -7.98
CA MET A 1 17.59 -9.26 -9.16
C MET A 1 16.27 -8.47 -9.09
N GLY A 2 15.60 -8.38 -7.93
CA GLY A 2 14.38 -7.56 -7.76
C GLY A 2 14.60 -6.04 -7.74
N LEU A 3 15.59 -5.52 -7.02
CA LEU A 3 15.83 -4.06 -6.92
C LEU A 3 16.10 -3.40 -8.28
N SER A 4 16.88 -4.06 -9.14
CA SER A 4 17.19 -3.59 -10.50
C SER A 4 15.97 -3.49 -11.41
N LEU A 5 14.88 -4.21 -11.08
CA LEU A 5 13.61 -4.07 -11.79
C LEU A 5 12.92 -2.75 -11.43
N LEU A 6 12.97 -2.37 -10.14
CA LEU A 6 12.30 -1.18 -9.61
C LEU A 6 13.06 0.11 -9.92
N GLN A 7 14.39 0.03 -10.08
CA GLN A 7 15.25 1.15 -10.44
C GLN A 7 15.18 1.54 -11.93
N LYS A 8 14.46 0.77 -12.76
CA LYS A 8 14.27 1.11 -14.17
C LYS A 8 13.19 2.20 -14.28
N PRO A 9 13.48 3.34 -14.92
CA PRO A 9 12.46 4.34 -15.21
C PRO A 9 11.39 3.73 -16.10
N SER A 10 10.12 4.07 -15.85
CA SER A 10 9.02 3.76 -16.77
C SER A 10 8.26 5.03 -17.07
N HIS A 11 8.03 5.28 -18.36
CA HIS A 11 7.36 6.49 -18.85
C HIS A 11 7.94 7.82 -18.33
N GLY A 12 9.25 7.85 -18.00
CA GLY A 12 9.96 9.06 -17.54
C GLY A 12 9.98 9.27 -16.02
N ASN A 13 9.28 8.44 -15.24
CA ASN A 13 9.23 8.55 -13.78
C ASN A 13 9.89 7.33 -13.11
N ASP A 14 10.65 7.58 -12.04
CA ASP A 14 11.35 6.57 -11.24
C ASP A 14 10.53 6.21 -10.01
N ILE A 15 10.36 4.91 -9.71
CA ILE A 15 9.64 4.45 -8.51
C ILE A 15 10.23 5.07 -7.23
N PHE A 16 11.53 5.37 -7.23
CA PHE A 16 12.23 6.01 -6.09
C PHE A 16 12.52 7.50 -6.31
N GLY A 17 11.78 8.15 -7.22
CA GLY A 17 11.92 9.57 -7.53
C GLY A 17 11.38 10.51 -6.45
N CYS A 18 11.78 11.78 -6.51
CA CYS A 18 11.19 12.86 -5.72
C CYS A 18 10.04 13.49 -6.49
N TYR A 19 8.89 13.67 -5.84
CA TYR A 19 7.66 14.19 -6.43
C TYR A 19 7.17 15.43 -5.68
N GLN A 20 6.45 16.32 -6.36
CA GLN A 20 5.97 17.58 -5.78
C GLN A 20 4.63 17.43 -5.07
N THR A 21 3.85 16.40 -5.42
CA THR A 21 2.51 16.20 -4.87
C THR A 21 2.30 14.77 -4.35
N LEU A 22 1.38 14.64 -3.38
CA LEU A 22 0.97 13.31 -2.87
C LEU A 22 0.38 12.41 -3.97
N TRP A 23 -0.33 13.00 -4.92
CA TRP A 23 -0.88 12.28 -6.06
C TRP A 23 0.23 11.69 -6.93
N GLU A 24 1.26 12.47 -7.25
CA GLU A 24 2.42 12.00 -8.01
C GLU A 24 3.17 10.88 -7.28
N VAL A 25 3.36 10.99 -5.96
CA VAL A 25 3.96 9.90 -5.14
C VAL A 25 3.10 8.64 -5.26
N THR A 26 1.79 8.76 -5.10
CA THR A 26 0.87 7.61 -5.14
C THR A 26 0.91 6.92 -6.51
N MET A 27 0.80 7.70 -7.59
CA MET A 27 0.76 7.15 -8.95
C MET A 27 2.12 6.59 -9.40
N ASN A 28 3.18 7.37 -9.23
CA ASN A 28 4.48 7.05 -9.81
C ASN A 28 5.37 6.19 -8.91
N SER A 29 5.06 6.09 -7.61
CA SER A 29 5.78 5.22 -6.67
C SER A 29 4.93 4.03 -6.25
N GLU A 30 3.81 4.27 -5.55
CA GLU A 30 3.02 3.18 -4.91
C GLU A 30 2.34 2.27 -5.95
N ILE A 31 1.57 2.84 -6.87
CA ILE A 31 0.87 2.09 -7.93
C ILE A 31 1.88 1.55 -8.96
N ALA A 32 2.80 2.38 -9.44
CA ALA A 32 3.77 1.97 -10.44
C ALA A 32 4.68 0.81 -9.98
N LEU A 33 5.04 0.74 -8.70
CA LEU A 33 5.78 -0.39 -8.13
C LEU A 33 4.97 -1.67 -8.27
N SER A 34 3.71 -1.65 -7.83
CA SER A 34 2.83 -2.82 -7.89
C SER A 34 2.62 -3.27 -9.33
N THR A 35 2.32 -2.34 -10.24
CA THR A 35 2.17 -2.63 -11.67
C THR A 35 3.43 -3.27 -12.25
N ARG A 36 4.62 -2.72 -11.96
CA ARG A 36 5.88 -3.25 -12.52
C ARG A 36 6.20 -4.66 -12.04
N MET A 37 5.90 -4.96 -10.77
CA MET A 37 6.05 -6.31 -10.22
C MET A 37 5.15 -7.29 -10.98
N LEU A 38 3.86 -6.97 -11.12
CA LEU A 38 2.88 -7.82 -11.81
C LEU A 38 3.23 -8.02 -13.30
N GLU A 39 3.63 -6.96 -14.01
CA GLU A 39 4.05 -7.02 -15.42
C GLU A 39 5.27 -7.93 -15.66
N ASN A 40 6.09 -8.16 -14.64
CA ASN A 40 7.27 -9.02 -14.72
C ASN A 40 7.04 -10.41 -14.13
N GLY A 41 5.77 -10.81 -13.94
CA GLY A 41 5.39 -12.15 -13.49
C GLY A 41 5.60 -12.40 -12.00
N PHE A 42 5.84 -11.34 -11.20
CA PHE A 42 5.85 -11.46 -9.75
C PHE A 42 4.43 -11.37 -9.20
N GLY A 43 4.14 -12.16 -8.18
CA GLY A 43 2.91 -12.01 -7.38
C GLY A 43 3.05 -10.90 -6.34
N ILE A 44 1.90 -10.40 -5.89
CA ILE A 44 1.75 -9.51 -4.73
C ILE A 44 0.76 -10.18 -3.79
N ASP A 45 0.97 -10.07 -2.48
CA ASP A 45 0.04 -10.52 -1.45
C ASP A 45 -0.13 -9.41 -0.39
N SER A 46 -1.17 -9.51 0.42
CA SER A 46 -1.53 -8.52 1.42
C SER A 46 -1.33 -9.05 2.83
N LEU A 47 -0.92 -8.18 3.75
CA LEU A 47 -0.96 -8.48 5.19
C LEU A 47 -2.35 -8.33 5.78
N GLN A 48 -3.26 -7.62 5.11
CA GLN A 48 -4.66 -7.55 5.52
C GLN A 48 -5.31 -8.91 5.36
N THR A 49 -5.85 -9.45 6.45
CA THR A 49 -6.41 -10.80 6.56
C THR A 49 -7.46 -11.07 5.49
N LYS A 50 -8.29 -10.06 5.17
CA LYS A 50 -9.31 -10.14 4.12
C LYS A 50 -8.73 -10.47 2.73
N TYR A 51 -7.55 -9.94 2.43
CA TYR A 51 -6.95 -9.99 1.09
C TYR A 51 -5.80 -11.00 0.98
N GLN A 52 -5.50 -11.73 2.06
CA GLN A 52 -4.47 -12.78 2.05
C GLN A 52 -4.82 -13.90 1.05
N GLY A 53 -3.82 -14.31 0.27
CA GLY A 53 -3.95 -15.39 -0.70
C GLY A 53 -4.75 -15.04 -1.96
N ILE A 54 -5.12 -13.76 -2.13
CA ILE A 54 -5.70 -13.29 -3.39
C ILE A 54 -4.58 -13.17 -4.44
N ASP A 55 -4.83 -13.75 -5.60
CA ASP A 55 -3.93 -13.65 -6.74
C ASP A 55 -4.13 -12.33 -7.49
N PHE A 56 -3.36 -11.31 -7.12
CA PHE A 56 -3.43 -9.98 -7.74
C PHE A 56 -2.84 -9.90 -9.16
N SER A 57 -2.24 -10.99 -9.67
CA SER A 57 -1.85 -11.07 -11.08
C SER A 57 -3.05 -11.15 -12.03
N ARG A 58 -4.20 -11.54 -11.50
CA ARG A 58 -5.47 -11.61 -12.22
C ARG A 58 -6.17 -10.25 -12.23
N PRO A 59 -6.48 -9.67 -13.42
CA PRO A 59 -7.10 -8.35 -13.53
C PRO A 59 -8.41 -8.20 -12.74
N GLU A 60 -9.21 -9.27 -12.63
CA GLU A 60 -10.45 -9.28 -11.87
C GLU A 60 -10.26 -9.02 -10.37
N ASN A 61 -9.07 -9.30 -9.83
CA ASN A 61 -8.74 -9.09 -8.42
C ASN A 61 -8.11 -7.71 -8.15
N GLN A 62 -7.86 -6.90 -9.18
CA GLN A 62 -7.18 -5.60 -9.02
C GLN A 62 -8.13 -4.47 -8.63
N ASN A 63 -9.44 -4.62 -8.87
CA ASN A 63 -10.44 -3.62 -8.51
C ASN A 63 -11.13 -3.95 -7.17
N CYS A 64 -10.33 -4.16 -6.12
CA CYS A 64 -10.84 -4.40 -4.78
C CYS A 64 -11.30 -3.10 -4.10
N ASN A 65 -12.27 -3.22 -3.19
CA ASN A 65 -12.72 -2.15 -2.29
C ASN A 65 -13.22 -0.85 -2.95
N GLU A 66 -13.66 -0.91 -4.22
CA GLU A 66 -14.08 0.28 -5.00
C GLU A 66 -13.01 1.39 -5.05
N GLY A 67 -11.72 1.04 -4.91
CA GLY A 67 -10.63 2.01 -4.84
C GLY A 67 -10.62 2.88 -3.57
N LYS A 68 -11.39 2.52 -2.53
CA LYS A 68 -11.40 3.23 -1.24
C LYS A 68 -10.08 3.01 -0.51
N ASN A 69 -9.55 4.09 0.05
CA ASN A 69 -8.34 4.07 0.85
C ASN A 69 -8.60 3.31 2.17
N PRO A 70 -7.93 2.17 2.44
CA PRO A 70 -8.19 1.34 3.61
C PRO A 70 -7.86 2.03 4.94
N TYR A 71 -7.11 3.14 4.91
CA TYR A 71 -6.81 3.92 6.10
C TYR A 71 -7.98 4.80 6.58
N TYR A 72 -9.02 4.97 5.77
CA TYR A 72 -10.24 5.66 6.22
C TYR A 72 -11.07 4.73 7.11
N ASP A 73 -11.71 5.31 8.12
CA ASP A 73 -12.50 4.56 9.10
C ASP A 73 -13.57 3.69 8.41
N ARG A 74 -13.61 2.40 8.77
CA ARG A 74 -14.61 1.42 8.32
C ARG A 74 -14.70 1.23 6.80
N THR A 75 -13.65 1.54 6.06
CA THR A 75 -13.67 1.46 4.59
C THR A 75 -13.37 0.10 4.01
N VAL A 76 -12.99 -0.89 4.83
CA VAL A 76 -12.78 -2.27 4.40
C VAL A 76 -13.90 -3.13 4.98
N ASP A 77 -15.03 -3.24 4.26
CA ASP A 77 -16.25 -3.94 4.71
C ASP A 77 -16.74 -3.54 6.12
N GLY A 78 -16.65 -2.26 6.47
CA GLY A 78 -17.02 -1.80 7.79
C GLY A 78 -15.93 -1.97 8.86
N LEU A 79 -14.76 -2.50 8.49
CA LEU A 79 -13.58 -2.63 9.34
C LEU A 79 -12.59 -1.49 9.11
N THR A 80 -11.88 -1.15 10.19
CA THR A 80 -10.80 -0.18 10.20
C THR A 80 -9.48 -0.92 10.23
N LEU A 81 -8.55 -0.50 9.36
CA LEU A 81 -7.25 -1.12 9.19
C LEU A 81 -6.54 -1.36 10.53
N ASP A 82 -6.14 -2.60 10.76
CA ASP A 82 -5.39 -2.96 11.96
C ASP A 82 -3.91 -2.60 11.80
N PRO A 83 -3.23 -1.97 12.78
CA PRO A 83 -1.79 -1.79 12.73
C PRO A 83 -0.99 -3.10 12.56
N TYR A 84 -1.53 -4.26 12.92
CA TYR A 84 -0.91 -5.56 12.64
C TYR A 84 -1.00 -6.00 11.18
N GLU A 85 -1.89 -5.39 10.40
CA GLU A 85 -2.10 -5.68 8.98
C GLU A 85 -1.29 -4.76 8.07
N VAL A 86 -0.36 -3.96 8.63
CA VAL A 86 0.56 -3.09 7.90
C VAL A 86 1.98 -3.20 8.43
N VAL A 87 2.96 -3.18 7.53
CA VAL A 87 4.39 -3.09 7.92
C VAL A 87 4.73 -1.66 8.37
N PHE A 88 4.15 -0.67 7.70
CA PHE A 88 4.38 0.75 7.98
C PHE A 88 3.04 1.46 8.04
N VAL A 89 2.79 2.19 9.12
CA VAL A 89 1.62 3.07 9.25
C VAL A 89 1.88 4.34 8.44
N LYS A 90 1.02 4.62 7.46
CA LYS A 90 1.11 5.85 6.67
C LYS A 90 0.89 7.07 7.56
N PHE A 91 1.96 7.76 7.93
CA PHE A 91 1.88 8.97 8.74
C PHE A 91 1.60 10.18 7.85
N ASN A 92 0.32 10.39 7.54
CA ASN A 92 -0.15 11.55 6.80
C ASN A 92 -0.98 12.43 7.76
N TYR A 93 -0.69 13.73 7.78
CA TYR A 93 -1.09 14.70 8.82
C TYR A 93 -2.60 14.89 9.09
N LYS A 94 -3.53 14.24 8.38
CA LYS A 94 -4.94 14.68 8.36
C LYS A 94 -6.00 13.77 9.00
N GLU A 95 -6.00 12.44 8.89
CA GLU A 95 -7.24 11.70 9.24
C GLU A 95 -7.05 10.31 9.87
N TYR A 96 -5.85 9.94 10.30
CA TYR A 96 -5.54 8.55 10.70
C TYR A 96 -5.44 8.33 12.22
N ARG A 97 -6.14 9.14 13.03
CA ARG A 97 -5.96 9.15 14.49
C ARG A 97 -6.13 7.77 15.11
N GLU A 98 -7.19 7.03 14.78
CA GLU A 98 -7.43 5.74 15.44
C GLU A 98 -6.35 4.70 15.14
N ALA A 99 -5.91 4.58 13.88
CA ALA A 99 -4.82 3.69 13.52
C ALA A 99 -3.47 4.14 14.13
N ALA A 100 -3.20 5.44 14.17
CA ALA A 100 -1.99 6.01 14.77
C ALA A 100 -1.97 5.89 16.30
N ASP A 101 -3.12 6.07 16.96
CA ASP A 101 -3.30 5.93 18.41
C ASP A 101 -3.09 4.46 18.80
N ARG A 102 -3.66 3.53 18.04
CA ARG A 102 -3.43 2.09 18.22
C ARG A 102 -1.97 1.72 17.97
N ALA A 103 -1.33 2.28 16.94
CA ALA A 103 0.10 2.07 16.67
C ALA A 103 0.99 2.58 17.81
N THR A 104 0.62 3.70 18.46
CA THR A 104 1.34 4.23 19.61
C THR A 104 1.30 3.28 20.80
N VAL A 105 0.16 2.63 21.05
CA VAL A 105 0.07 1.56 22.07
C VAL A 105 1.06 0.45 21.72
N TYR A 106 1.11 0.00 20.47
CA TYR A 106 2.01 -1.09 20.07
C TYR A 106 3.50 -0.73 20.14
N GLN A 107 3.87 0.49 19.77
CA GLN A 107 5.25 0.98 19.93
C GLN A 107 5.73 0.85 21.39
N ASN A 108 4.84 1.07 22.37
CA ASN A 108 5.15 0.93 23.79
C ASN A 108 5.22 -0.52 24.28
N TRP A 109 4.67 -1.49 23.54
CA TRP A 109 4.73 -2.92 23.87
C TRP A 109 5.94 -3.64 23.29
N VAL A 110 6.56 -3.08 22.24
CA VAL A 110 7.72 -3.67 21.54
C VAL A 110 9.07 -3.16 22.09
N LEU A 111 9.04 -2.14 22.96
CA LEU A 111 10.19 -1.61 23.71
C LEU A 111 10.22 -2.15 25.15
#